data_AF-A0A6N0GUJ4-F1
#
_entry.id   AF-A0A6N0GUJ4-F1
#
_cell.length_a   1.000
_cell.length_b   1.000
_cell.length_c   1.000
_cell.angle_alpha   90.00
_cell.angle_beta   90.00
_cell.angle_gamma   90.00
#
_symmetry.space_group_name_H-M   'P 1'
#
loop_
_entity.id
_entity.type
_entity.pdbx_description
1 polymer ?
#
loop_
_entity_poly.entity_id
_entity_poly.type
_entity_poly.pdbx_seq_one_letter_code
_entity_poly.pdbx_strand_id
1 'polypeptide(L)'
;LLARGVAVNQAIKIMDDGVACDIIKIGNLVRNKERFVKRRQRIIGPDGSTLKAIELLTQCYVLVQGSTVSVMGPYKSLKEVRRIVLDC
;
A
#
# COMPACT_ATOMS: atom_id res chain seq x y z
N LEU A 1 10.48 3.81 -5.61
CA LEU A 1 10.27 3.40 -4.20
C LEU A 1 10.88 4.41 -3.23
N LEU A 2 12.18 4.74 -3.33
CA LEU A 2 12.83 5.75 -2.48
C LEU A 2 12.16 7.14 -2.56
N ALA A 3 11.78 7.59 -3.77
CA ALA A 3 11.03 8.84 -3.96
C ALA A 3 9.60 8.84 -3.36
N ARG A 4 9.15 7.71 -2.82
CA ARG A 4 7.86 7.53 -2.13
C ARG A 4 8.06 7.23 -0.63
N GLY A 5 9.23 7.56 -0.07
CA GLY A 5 9.51 7.41 1.35
C GLY A 5 9.68 5.97 1.85
N VAL A 6 9.79 4.99 0.95
CA VAL A 6 10.09 3.61 1.32
C VAL A 6 11.53 3.54 1.86
N ALA A 7 11.70 2.92 3.03
CA ALA A 7 13.01 2.73 3.64
C ALA A 7 13.95 1.95 2.72
N VAL A 8 15.22 2.37 2.67
CA VAL A 8 16.25 1.78 1.79
C VAL A 8 16.35 0.26 1.98
N ASN A 9 16.37 -0.20 3.23
CA ASN A 9 16.44 -1.63 3.57
C ASN A 9 15.28 -2.45 2.99
N GLN A 10 14.10 -1.84 2.86
CA GLN A 10 12.94 -2.52 2.26
C GLN A 10 12.98 -2.39 0.73
N ALA A 11 13.43 -1.26 0.20
CA ALA A 11 13.56 -1.05 -1.23
C ALA A 11 14.58 -2.01 -1.87
N ILE A 12 15.65 -2.39 -1.17
CA ILE A 12 16.66 -3.35 -1.67
C ILE A 12 16.03 -4.73 -1.97
N LYS A 13 14.97 -5.13 -1.26
CA LYS A 13 14.28 -6.41 -1.49
C LYS A 13 13.65 -6.51 -2.88
N ILE A 14 13.49 -5.39 -3.60
CA ILE A 14 13.00 -5.39 -4.98
C ILE A 14 14.01 -5.97 -5.98
N MET A 15 15.27 -6.12 -5.57
CA MET A 15 16.30 -6.72 -6.40
C MET A 15 16.15 -8.25 -6.49
N ASP A 16 15.27 -8.84 -5.67
CA ASP A 16 14.93 -10.25 -5.72
C ASP A 16 13.87 -10.51 -6.80
N ASP A 17 14.08 -11.49 -7.66
CA ASP A 17 13.18 -11.82 -8.77
C ASP A 17 11.77 -12.24 -8.31
N GLY A 18 11.63 -12.69 -7.06
CA GLY A 18 10.34 -13.07 -6.47
C GLY A 18 9.52 -11.88 -5.96
N VAL A 19 10.11 -10.68 -5.91
CA VAL A 19 9.49 -9.49 -5.33
C VAL A 19 9.25 -8.45 -6.41
N ALA A 20 7.99 -8.05 -6.56
CA ALA A 20 7.59 -6.94 -7.41
C ALA A 20 7.10 -5.77 -6.56
N CYS A 21 7.01 -4.60 -7.17
CA CYS A 21 6.44 -3.42 -6.54
C CYS A 21 5.26 -2.90 -7.32
N ASP A 22 4.30 -2.34 -6.61
CA ASP A 22 3.14 -1.70 -7.20
C ASP A 22 2.86 -0.34 -6.54
N ILE A 23 2.51 0.66 -7.34
CA ILE A 23 2.20 2.01 -6.88
C ILE A 23 0.77 2.33 -7.29
N ILE A 24 -0.12 2.34 -6.30
CA ILE A 24 -1.55 2.55 -6.48
C ILE A 24 -1.87 4.02 -6.20
N LYS A 25 -2.39 4.73 -7.20
CA LYS A 25 -2.86 6.11 -7.04
C LYS A 25 -4.29 6.11 -6.49
N ILE A 26 -4.46 6.58 -5.26
CA ILE A 26 -5.77 6.71 -4.60
C ILE A 26 -6.33 8.15 -4.70
N GLY A 27 -5.54 9.12 -5.14
CA GLY A 27 -5.93 10.54 -5.20
C GLY A 27 -7.14 10.87 -6.07
N ASN A 28 -7.41 10.08 -7.12
CA ASN A 28 -8.52 10.32 -8.05
C ASN A 28 -9.78 9.50 -7.73
N LEU A 29 -9.78 8.70 -6.66
CA LEU A 29 -10.92 7.85 -6.33
C LEU A 29 -12.13 8.67 -5.84
N VAL A 30 -11.90 9.83 -5.20
CA VAL A 30 -12.95 10.65 -4.60
C VAL A 30 -12.65 12.12 -4.84
N ARG A 31 -13.64 12.89 -5.32
CA ARG A 31 -13.50 14.35 -5.54
C ARG A 31 -13.42 15.16 -4.25
N ASN A 32 -14.03 14.68 -3.17
CA ASN A 32 -14.09 15.36 -1.88
C ASN A 32 -12.91 14.96 -0.96
N LYS A 33 -12.10 15.96 -0.55
CA LYS A 33 -10.90 15.78 0.29
C LYS A 33 -11.19 15.18 1.66
N GLU A 34 -12.31 15.54 2.30
CA GLU A 34 -12.65 15.02 3.64
C GLU A 34 -12.98 13.54 3.60
N ARG A 35 -13.75 13.12 2.58
CA ARG A 35 -14.09 11.71 2.36
C ARG A 35 -12.84 10.91 2.00
N PHE A 36 -11.90 11.51 1.27
CA PHE A 36 -10.59 10.90 0.97
C PHE A 36 -9.77 10.63 2.25
N VAL A 37 -9.67 11.60 3.17
CA VAL A 37 -8.96 11.41 4.44
C VAL A 37 -9.60 10.30 5.29
N LYS A 38 -10.94 10.27 5.40
CA LYS A 38 -11.66 9.20 6.13
C LYS A 38 -11.45 7.82 5.50
N ARG A 39 -11.40 7.73 4.17
CA ARG A 39 -11.16 6.48 3.43
C ARG A 39 -9.72 5.99 3.62
N ARG A 40 -8.74 6.89 3.51
CA ARG A 40 -7.33 6.60 3.80
C ARG A 40 -7.13 6.12 5.23
N GLN A 41 -7.78 6.76 6.20
CA GLN A 41 -7.69 6.35 7.60
C GLN A 41 -8.25 4.94 7.83
N ARG A 42 -9.31 4.56 7.12
CA ARG A 42 -9.86 3.19 7.18
C ARG A 42 -8.90 2.12 6.66
N ILE A 43 -8.11 2.42 5.63
CA ILE A 43 -7.10 1.49 5.09
C ILE A 43 -5.99 1.24 6.13
N ILE A 44 -5.58 2.28 6.85
CA ILE A 44 -4.56 2.16 7.91
C ILE A 44 -5.15 1.42 9.12
N GLY A 45 -6.41 1.73 9.47
CA GLY A 45 -7.07 1.26 10.67
C GLY A 45 -6.62 2.04 11.92
N PRO A 46 -7.24 1.78 13.09
CA PRO A 46 -6.77 2.31 14.36
C PRO A 46 -5.35 1.77 14.65
N ASP A 47 -4.42 2.66 14.97
CA ASP A 47 -3.00 2.35 15.25
C ASP A 47 -2.28 1.54 14.16
N GLY A 48 -2.75 1.55 12.91
CA GLY A 48 -2.14 0.77 11.82
C GLY A 48 -2.44 -0.73 11.87
N SER A 49 -3.37 -1.16 12.72
CA SER A 49 -3.74 -2.58 12.90
C SER A 49 -4.20 -3.26 11.61
N THR A 50 -5.08 -2.62 10.84
CA THR A 50 -5.59 -3.16 9.57
C THR A 50 -4.49 -3.26 8.53
N LEU A 51 -3.64 -2.24 8.43
CA LEU A 51 -2.48 -2.26 7.53
C LEU A 51 -1.54 -3.41 7.90
N LYS A 52 -1.26 -3.60 9.19
CA LYS A 52 -0.39 -4.68 9.67
C LYS A 52 -0.97 -6.06 9.39
N ALA A 53 -2.29 -6.23 9.55
CA ALA A 53 -2.97 -7.48 9.22
C ALA A 53 -2.84 -7.80 7.72
N ILE A 54 -3.04 -6.82 6.83
CA ILE A 54 -2.88 -7.00 5.38
C ILE A 54 -1.43 -7.39 5.06
N GLU A 55 -0.45 -6.71 5.64
CA GLU A 55 0.97 -7.04 5.43
C GLU A 55 1.29 -8.48 5.84
N LEU A 56 0.78 -8.94 7.00
CA LEU A 56 1.01 -10.29 7.50
C LEU A 56 0.32 -11.36 6.66
N LEU A 57 -0.92 -11.11 6.23
CA LEU A 57 -1.70 -12.07 5.42
C LEU A 57 -1.15 -12.22 4.01
N THR A 58 -0.72 -11.13 3.40
CA THR A 58 -0.30 -11.10 1.99
C THR A 58 1.22 -11.27 1.81
N GLN A 59 1.98 -11.25 2.92
CA GLN A 59 3.44 -11.14 2.93
C GLN A 59 3.97 -9.99 2.06
N CYS A 60 3.18 -8.93 1.94
CA CYS A 60 3.56 -7.71 1.26
C CYS A 60 3.96 -6.65 2.29
N TYR A 61 4.82 -5.74 1.89
CA TYR A 61 5.04 -4.48 2.56
C TYR A 61 4.13 -3.42 1.97
N VAL A 62 3.38 -2.70 2.80
CA VAL A 62 2.42 -1.68 2.37
C VAL A 62 2.76 -0.34 3.03
N LEU A 63 2.96 0.69 2.22
CA LEU A 63 3.20 2.05 2.69
C LEU A 63 2.18 3.01 2.10
N VAL A 64 1.37 3.62 2.97
CA VAL A 64 0.40 4.64 2.59
C VAL A 64 1.06 6.01 2.73
N GLN A 65 1.28 6.70 1.60
CA GLN A 65 1.89 8.03 1.59
C GLN A 65 1.07 9.01 0.74
N GLY A 66 0.48 10.02 1.39
CA GLY A 66 -0.26 11.08 0.71
C GLY A 66 -1.45 10.54 -0.07
N SER A 67 -1.37 10.63 -1.40
CA SER A 67 -2.37 10.18 -2.39
C SER A 67 -1.99 8.87 -3.11
N THR A 68 -0.95 8.20 -2.64
CA THR A 68 -0.43 6.95 -3.22
C THR A 68 -0.24 5.89 -2.14
N VAL A 69 -0.48 4.64 -2.52
CA VAL A 69 -0.16 3.47 -1.70
C VAL A 69 0.92 2.69 -2.45
N SER A 70 2.08 2.52 -1.82
CA SER A 70 3.19 1.73 -2.36
C SER A 70 3.12 0.34 -1.74
N VAL A 71 3.17 -0.69 -2.56
CA VAL A 71 3.14 -2.08 -2.13
C VAL A 71 4.36 -2.79 -2.71
N MET A 72 4.99 -3.68 -1.94
CA MET A 72 6.06 -4.55 -2.41
C MET A 72 5.83 -5.97 -1.93
N GLY A 73 5.99 -6.95 -2.81
CA GLY A 73 5.78 -8.35 -2.49
C GLY A 73 5.58 -9.21 -3.73
N PRO A 74 5.18 -10.47 -3.56
CA PRO A 74 4.99 -11.39 -4.67
C PRO A 74 3.79 -11.00 -5.54
N TYR A 75 3.87 -11.31 -6.84
CA TYR A 75 2.91 -10.84 -7.85
C TYR A 75 1.45 -11.24 -7.59
N LYS A 76 1.21 -12.42 -7.00
CA LYS A 76 -0.15 -12.87 -6.65
C LYS A 76 -0.76 -11.97 -5.57
N SER A 77 -0.03 -11.77 -4.48
CA SER A 77 -0.42 -10.92 -3.36
C SER A 77 -0.59 -9.46 -3.75
N LEU A 78 0.23 -8.94 -4.67
CA LEU A 78 0.08 -7.56 -5.18
C LEU A 78 -1.30 -7.32 -5.82
N LYS A 79 -1.83 -8.30 -6.56
CA LYS A 79 -3.17 -8.19 -7.17
C LYS A 79 -4.26 -8.15 -6.11
N GLU A 80 -4.12 -8.93 -5.04
CA GLU A 80 -5.07 -8.94 -3.93
C GLU A 80 -5.04 -7.61 -3.16
N VAL A 81 -3.86 -7.12 -2.78
CA VAL A 81 -3.71 -5.83 -2.10
C VAL A 81 -4.26 -4.69 -2.96
N ARG A 82 -4.02 -4.72 -4.27
CA ARG A 82 -4.57 -3.73 -5.19
C ARG A 82 -6.10 -3.71 -5.18
N ARG A 83 -6.76 -4.86 -5.16
CA ARG A 83 -8.22 -4.94 -5.05
C ARG A 83 -8.70 -4.37 -3.71
N ILE A 84 -8.08 -4.80 -2.61
CA ILE A 84 -8.42 -4.32 -1.26
C ILE A 84 -8.32 -2.79 -1.19
N VAL A 85 -7.24 -2.18 -1.70
CA VAL A 85 -7.03 -0.72 -1.67
C VAL A 85 -7.99 0.04 -2.58
N LEU A 86 -8.46 -0.55 -3.68
CA LEU A 86 -9.43 0.09 -4.60
C LEU A 86 -10.87 0.00 -4.08
N ASP A 87 -11.23 -1.10 -3.41
CA ASP A 87 -12.56 -1.34 -2.85
C ASP A 87 -12.79 -0.59 -1.53
N CYS A 88 -11.78 -0.49 -0.65
CA CYS A 88 -11.85 0.24 0.64
C CYS A 88 -12.09 1.72 0.41
#